data_AF-A0A812J0B8-F1
#
_entry.id   AF-A0A812J0B8-F1
#
_cell.length_a   1.000
_cell.length_b   1.000
_cell.length_c   1.000
_cell.angle_alpha   90.00
_cell.angle_beta   90.00
_cell.angle_gamma   90.00
#
_symmetry.space_group_name_H-M   'P 1'
#
loop_
_entity.id
_entity.type
_entity.pdbx_description
1 polymer ?
#
loop_
_entity_poly.entity_id
_entity_poly.type
_entity_poly.pdbx_seq_one_letter_code
_entity_poly.pdbx_strand_id
1 'polypeptide(L)'
;MALSRSGHAEHSNESDQWGGSRPVSPIAFTSQCYSYTGGTCTSTMCQSFQMSQCNMGRCVCPGGCAGADGRCYSGGNMLVASGFTLKNVKWPNYRMYFKRVSAWNQMGTSSMPSFSFLGSDRFDLYRIPGLFKGRALYFLASHKWPEYVLAVRGTLGTAFSPFGTYTVKLKDQSTPWKPEDIMLRVCTMAGYGKPNEIRIGSAGAVKTIWSYVHSGDWDVWGSISSPGTGGKWHADPPIPAGTLSPC
;
A
#
# COMPACT_ATOMS: atom_id res chain seq x y z
N MET A 1 -13.24 -35.11 -78.70
CA MET A 1 -12.56 -33.82 -78.92
C MET A 1 -12.49 -33.14 -77.56
N ALA A 2 -11.28 -32.93 -77.06
CA ALA A 2 -10.98 -32.41 -75.72
C ALA A 2 -11.11 -30.87 -75.65
N LEU A 3 -10.96 -30.36 -74.42
CA LEU A 3 -10.66 -28.99 -73.93
C LEU A 3 -11.71 -28.58 -72.86
N SER A 4 -11.47 -28.69 -71.55
CA SER A 4 -10.47 -28.04 -70.67
C SER A 4 -10.62 -26.51 -70.58
N ARG A 5 -11.04 -26.03 -69.39
CA ARG A 5 -10.76 -24.73 -68.72
C ARG A 5 -11.83 -24.52 -67.64
N SER A 6 -11.61 -23.91 -66.49
CA SER A 6 -10.44 -23.49 -65.71
C SER A 6 -11.09 -22.88 -64.47
N GLY A 7 -10.83 -23.46 -63.29
CA GLY A 7 -11.35 -22.97 -62.02
C GLY A 7 -10.73 -21.61 -61.67
N HIS A 8 -11.57 -20.65 -61.30
CA HIS A 8 -11.16 -19.46 -60.56
C HIS A 8 -11.60 -19.65 -59.10
N ALA A 9 -10.61 -19.88 -58.24
CA ALA A 9 -10.75 -19.82 -56.80
C ALA A 9 -10.86 -18.35 -56.39
N GLU A 10 -11.97 -18.01 -55.74
CA GLU A 10 -12.23 -16.71 -55.13
C GLU A 10 -11.47 -16.66 -53.80
N HIS A 11 -10.36 -15.90 -53.78
CA HIS A 11 -9.65 -15.56 -52.55
C HIS A 11 -10.48 -14.52 -51.78
N SER A 12 -11.24 -14.97 -50.78
CA SER A 12 -11.82 -14.09 -49.78
C SER A 12 -10.69 -13.46 -48.97
N ASN A 13 -10.57 -12.14 -49.12
CA ASN A 13 -9.62 -11.29 -48.43
C ASN A 13 -10.08 -11.15 -46.96
N GLU A 14 -9.62 -12.05 -46.11
CA GLU A 14 -9.84 -12.04 -44.67
C GLU A 14 -8.97 -10.94 -44.06
N SER A 15 -9.52 -9.73 -44.03
CA SER A 15 -8.93 -8.60 -43.32
C SER A 15 -8.88 -8.92 -41.82
N ASP A 16 -7.66 -9.09 -41.31
CA ASP A 16 -7.31 -9.18 -39.88
C ASP A 16 -7.92 -8.02 -39.07
N GLN A 17 -9.16 -8.18 -38.63
CA GLN A 17 -9.77 -7.38 -37.57
C GLN A 17 -9.43 -7.99 -36.20
N TRP A 18 -8.16 -7.87 -35.80
CA TRP A 18 -7.74 -8.04 -34.39
C TRP A 18 -7.01 -6.79 -33.86
N GLY A 19 -7.35 -5.62 -34.40
CA GLY A 19 -6.90 -4.30 -33.92
C GLY A 19 -7.77 -3.72 -32.81
N GLY A 20 -8.35 -4.54 -31.95
CA GLY A 20 -9.09 -4.07 -30.77
C GLY A 20 -8.11 -3.61 -29.70
N SER A 21 -7.60 -2.39 -29.80
CA SER A 21 -6.86 -1.73 -28.74
C SER A 21 -7.73 -1.65 -27.49
N ARG A 22 -7.58 -2.65 -26.61
CA ARG A 22 -8.18 -2.62 -25.27
C ARG A 22 -7.81 -1.27 -24.65
N PRO A 23 -8.78 -0.48 -24.14
CA PRO A 23 -8.47 0.79 -23.51
C PRO A 23 -7.44 0.54 -22.43
N VAL A 24 -6.27 1.14 -22.58
CA VAL A 24 -5.18 1.05 -21.60
C VAL A 24 -5.73 1.69 -20.33
N SER A 25 -6.11 0.87 -19.35
CA SER A 25 -6.56 1.38 -18.06
C SER A 25 -5.47 2.30 -17.49
N PRO A 26 -5.85 3.49 -17.00
CA PRO A 26 -4.90 4.52 -16.64
C PRO A 26 -4.01 4.06 -15.49
N ILE A 27 -2.74 4.49 -15.53
CA ILE A 27 -1.79 4.29 -14.43
C ILE A 27 -2.39 4.92 -13.16
N ALA A 28 -2.61 4.10 -12.13
CA ALA A 28 -3.27 4.51 -10.91
C ALA A 28 -2.26 4.64 -9.76
N PHE A 29 -2.41 5.70 -8.97
CA PHE A 29 -1.62 5.95 -7.76
C PHE A 29 -2.58 6.23 -6.59
N THR A 30 -3.36 5.20 -6.26
CA THR A 30 -4.45 5.25 -5.28
C THR A 30 -4.33 4.08 -4.29
N SER A 31 -5.04 4.16 -3.17
CA SER A 31 -5.05 3.08 -2.18
C SER A 31 -5.73 1.80 -2.73
N GLN A 32 -6.66 1.95 -3.67
CA GLN A 32 -7.32 0.85 -4.37
C GLN A 32 -6.44 0.24 -5.47
N CYS A 33 -5.54 1.02 -6.05
CA CYS A 33 -4.62 0.54 -7.07
C CYS A 33 -3.38 1.42 -7.16
N TYR A 34 -2.21 0.80 -6.97
CA TYR A 34 -0.91 1.43 -7.10
C TYR A 34 -0.13 0.73 -8.21
N SER A 35 -0.02 1.35 -9.37
CA SER A 35 0.51 0.68 -10.57
C SER A 35 2.03 0.60 -10.62
N TYR A 36 2.78 1.36 -9.80
CA TYR A 36 4.24 1.37 -9.85
C TYR A 36 4.85 0.17 -9.12
N THR A 37 5.67 -0.62 -9.81
CA THR A 37 6.25 -1.86 -9.27
C THR A 37 7.50 -1.65 -8.41
N GLY A 38 8.05 -0.42 -8.39
CA GLY A 38 9.32 -0.11 -7.73
C GLY A 38 10.55 -0.20 -8.65
N GLY A 39 10.39 -0.69 -9.88
CA GLY A 39 11.47 -0.79 -10.87
C GLY A 39 11.67 0.48 -11.70
N THR A 40 12.90 0.75 -12.15
CA THR A 40 13.20 1.82 -13.13
C THR A 40 13.51 1.22 -14.49
N CYS A 41 13.21 1.95 -15.56
CA CYS A 41 13.55 1.55 -16.93
C CYS A 41 14.32 2.62 -17.71
N THR A 42 15.13 3.42 -17.01
CA THR A 42 15.98 4.45 -17.62
C THR A 42 17.18 3.87 -18.36
N SER A 43 17.75 2.77 -17.85
CA SER A 43 18.93 2.11 -18.42
C SER A 43 18.68 0.65 -18.82
N THR A 44 17.63 0.03 -18.30
CA THR A 44 17.29 -1.39 -18.53
C THR A 44 15.80 -1.54 -18.81
N MET A 45 15.41 -2.58 -19.52
CA MET A 45 13.99 -2.88 -19.70
C MET A 45 13.36 -3.37 -18.39
N CYS A 46 12.06 -3.15 -18.24
CA CYS A 46 11.30 -3.74 -17.14
C CYS A 46 11.38 -5.27 -17.18
N GLN A 47 11.45 -5.89 -16.02
CA GLN A 47 11.60 -7.34 -15.92
C GLN A 47 10.34 -8.04 -16.45
N SER A 48 10.49 -8.93 -17.43
CA SER A 48 9.37 -9.58 -18.12
C SER A 48 8.45 -10.36 -17.19
N PHE A 49 8.99 -11.00 -16.15
CA PHE A 49 8.19 -11.76 -15.17
C PHE A 49 7.23 -10.88 -14.35
N GLN A 50 7.43 -9.55 -14.32
CA GLN A 50 6.55 -8.63 -13.61
C GLN A 50 5.33 -8.24 -14.45
N MET A 51 5.31 -8.56 -15.76
CA MET A 51 4.30 -8.09 -16.72
C MET A 51 4.12 -6.55 -16.70
N SER A 52 5.18 -5.83 -16.36
CA SER A 52 5.19 -4.37 -16.27
C SER A 52 5.67 -3.73 -17.58
N GLN A 53 5.26 -2.49 -17.83
CA GLN A 53 5.65 -1.70 -18.98
C GLN A 53 6.43 -0.46 -18.54
N CYS A 54 7.35 -0.02 -19.40
CA CYS A 54 8.11 1.19 -19.16
C CYS A 54 7.24 2.42 -19.46
N ASN A 55 7.01 3.25 -18.46
CA ASN A 55 6.33 4.54 -18.60
C ASN A 55 7.13 5.62 -17.87
N MET A 56 7.59 6.64 -18.61
CA MET A 56 8.37 7.75 -18.06
C MET A 56 9.57 7.30 -17.18
N GLY A 57 10.33 6.30 -17.65
CA GLY A 57 11.49 5.76 -16.92
C GLY A 57 11.16 4.86 -15.72
N ARG A 58 9.89 4.47 -15.56
CA ARG A 58 9.40 3.63 -14.45
C ARG A 58 8.71 2.38 -14.95
N CYS A 59 8.82 1.29 -14.20
CA CYS A 59 8.07 0.08 -14.47
C CYS A 59 6.70 0.14 -13.79
N VAL A 60 5.65 0.15 -14.60
CA VAL A 60 4.26 0.26 -14.15
C VAL A 60 3.41 -0.86 -14.71
N CYS A 61 2.33 -1.19 -14.01
CA CYS A 61 1.39 -2.21 -14.43
C CYS A 61 0.38 -1.65 -15.45
N PRO A 62 0.42 -2.11 -16.71
CA PRO A 62 -0.54 -1.67 -17.72
C PRO A 62 -1.93 -2.22 -17.37
N GLY A 63 -2.85 -1.34 -17.01
CA GLY A 63 -4.21 -1.71 -16.65
C GLY A 63 -4.35 -2.62 -15.43
N GLY A 64 -3.40 -2.54 -14.51
CA GLY A 64 -3.41 -3.33 -13.28
C GLY A 64 -2.66 -2.64 -12.13
N CYS A 65 -2.54 -3.36 -11.02
CA CYS A 65 -1.92 -2.88 -9.80
C CYS A 65 -0.67 -3.70 -9.48
N ALA A 66 0.34 -3.04 -8.92
CA ALA A 66 1.52 -3.70 -8.43
C ALA A 66 1.21 -4.43 -7.12
N GLY A 67 1.60 -5.70 -7.06
CA GLY A 67 1.53 -6.51 -5.86
C GLY A 67 2.69 -6.27 -4.91
N ALA A 68 2.59 -6.90 -3.75
CA ALA A 68 3.62 -6.93 -2.71
C ALA A 68 4.93 -7.57 -3.18
N ASP A 69 4.89 -8.37 -4.24
CA ASP A 69 6.03 -9.03 -4.89
C ASP A 69 6.57 -8.25 -6.11
N GLY A 70 6.04 -7.06 -6.37
CA GLY A 70 6.42 -6.22 -7.52
C GLY A 70 5.87 -6.69 -8.87
N ARG A 71 4.97 -7.70 -8.89
CA ARG A 71 4.32 -8.16 -10.12
C ARG A 71 3.01 -7.42 -10.39
N CYS A 72 2.55 -7.46 -11.62
CA CYS A 72 1.29 -6.87 -12.02
C CYS A 72 0.13 -7.83 -11.87
N TYR A 73 -0.94 -7.34 -11.26
CA TYR A 73 -2.20 -8.03 -11.06
C TYR A 73 -3.32 -7.28 -11.75
N SER A 74 -4.27 -8.02 -12.35
CA SER A 74 -5.47 -7.44 -12.96
C SER A 74 -6.45 -6.87 -11.93
N GLY A 75 -6.41 -7.39 -10.70
CA GLY A 75 -7.24 -6.92 -9.59
C GLY A 75 -6.61 -5.78 -8.81
N GLY A 76 -7.48 -4.94 -8.23
CA GLY A 76 -7.12 -3.91 -7.26
C GLY A 76 -6.73 -4.47 -5.89
N ASN A 77 -6.27 -3.57 -5.03
CA ASN A 77 -6.10 -3.84 -3.62
C ASN A 77 -7.48 -4.06 -2.97
N MET A 78 -7.56 -5.08 -2.11
CA MET A 78 -8.81 -5.50 -1.48
C MET A 78 -9.05 -4.70 -0.20
N LEU A 79 -10.19 -4.01 -0.08
CA LEU A 79 -10.59 -3.34 1.16
C LEU A 79 -10.89 -4.39 2.24
N VAL A 80 -10.14 -4.35 3.35
CA VAL A 80 -10.23 -5.29 4.48
C VAL A 80 -11.08 -4.71 5.60
N ALA A 81 -10.89 -3.43 5.90
CA ALA A 81 -11.62 -2.70 6.94
C ALA A 81 -11.69 -1.23 6.55
N SER A 82 -12.75 -0.53 6.96
CA SER A 82 -12.97 0.87 6.60
C SER A 82 -13.50 1.69 7.77
N GLY A 83 -13.15 2.98 7.82
CA GLY A 83 -13.68 3.94 8.78
C GLY A 83 -13.35 3.64 10.25
N PHE A 84 -12.34 2.81 10.53
CA PHE A 84 -11.95 2.48 11.90
C PHE A 84 -10.96 3.48 12.47
N THR A 85 -10.90 3.58 13.80
CA THR A 85 -9.85 4.33 14.52
C THR A 85 -8.80 3.39 15.09
N LEU A 86 -7.62 3.92 15.41
CA LEU A 86 -6.53 3.17 16.02
C LEU A 86 -6.17 3.77 17.39
N LYS A 87 -6.58 3.10 18.48
CA LYS A 87 -6.25 3.48 19.86
C LYS A 87 -4.99 2.75 20.32
N ASN A 88 -4.07 3.43 20.99
CA ASN A 88 -2.85 2.79 21.48
C ASN A 88 -3.14 1.90 22.69
N VAL A 89 -2.53 0.71 22.77
CA VAL A 89 -2.76 -0.21 23.90
C VAL A 89 -2.18 0.31 25.22
N LYS A 90 -1.01 0.94 25.19
CA LYS A 90 -0.37 1.51 26.40
C LYS A 90 -1.06 2.78 26.87
N TRP A 91 -1.56 3.59 25.93
CA TRP A 91 -2.23 4.86 26.20
C TRP A 91 -3.64 4.86 25.58
N PRO A 92 -4.64 4.20 26.20
CA PRO A 92 -5.93 3.89 25.56
C PRO A 92 -6.77 5.11 25.18
N ASN A 93 -6.54 6.25 25.82
CA ASN A 93 -7.21 7.50 25.47
C ASN A 93 -6.68 8.11 24.17
N TYR A 94 -5.46 7.74 23.77
CA TYR A 94 -4.77 8.31 22.62
C TYR A 94 -5.02 7.48 21.36
N ARG A 95 -5.45 8.16 20.29
CA ARG A 95 -5.63 7.57 18.97
C ARG A 95 -4.72 8.18 17.94
N MET A 96 -4.31 7.37 16.98
CA MET A 96 -3.54 7.79 15.83
C MET A 96 -4.39 8.67 14.90
N TYR A 97 -3.79 9.69 14.29
CA TYR A 97 -4.43 10.50 13.26
C TYR A 97 -3.42 11.04 12.24
N PHE A 98 -3.92 11.35 11.04
CA PHE A 98 -3.16 11.99 9.98
C PHE A 98 -2.98 13.50 10.26
N LYS A 99 -1.74 13.95 10.43
CA LYS A 99 -1.40 15.38 10.51
C LYS A 99 -1.21 15.94 9.09
N ARG A 100 -2.26 16.51 8.49
CA ARG A 100 -2.16 17.11 7.15
C ARG A 100 -1.32 18.40 7.12
N VAL A 101 -1.29 19.14 8.22
CA VAL A 101 -0.58 20.44 8.32
C VAL A 101 0.45 20.34 9.44
N SER A 102 1.53 19.61 9.19
CA SER A 102 2.72 19.68 10.02
C SER A 102 3.96 19.78 9.13
N ALA A 103 5.00 20.46 9.62
CA ALA A 103 6.24 20.66 8.86
C ALA A 103 6.89 19.35 8.39
N TRP A 104 6.53 18.22 9.02
CA TRP A 104 7.18 16.92 8.82
C TRP A 104 6.21 15.83 8.36
N ASN A 105 4.90 16.10 8.26
CA ASN A 105 3.87 15.11 7.94
C ASN A 105 3.89 13.84 8.82
N GLN A 106 4.53 13.88 9.99
CA GLN A 106 4.60 12.74 10.90
C GLN A 106 3.20 12.44 11.47
N MET A 107 2.86 11.17 11.64
CA MET A 107 1.60 10.75 12.24
C MET A 107 1.57 11.16 13.71
N GLY A 108 0.42 11.65 14.16
CA GLY A 108 0.21 12.07 15.54
C GLY A 108 -0.64 11.09 16.32
N THR A 109 -0.62 11.26 17.63
CA THR A 109 -1.63 10.76 18.55
C THR A 109 -2.25 11.89 19.34
N SER A 110 -3.50 11.73 19.76
CA SER A 110 -4.17 12.70 20.63
C SER A 110 -5.32 12.04 21.38
N SER A 111 -5.61 12.58 22.56
CA SER A 111 -6.73 12.18 23.41
C SER A 111 -8.05 12.89 23.07
N MET A 112 -8.02 13.90 22.19
CA MET A 112 -9.21 14.64 21.78
C MET A 112 -10.28 13.71 21.22
N PRO A 113 -11.58 13.98 21.42
CA PRO A 113 -12.68 13.21 20.81
C PRO A 113 -12.62 13.15 19.28
N SER A 114 -13.21 12.11 18.67
CA SER A 114 -13.07 11.86 17.22
C SER A 114 -13.69 12.98 16.37
N PHE A 115 -14.73 13.65 16.87
CA PHE A 115 -15.33 14.79 16.18
C PHE A 115 -14.33 15.94 15.96
N SER A 116 -13.32 16.10 16.82
CA SER A 116 -12.30 17.15 16.71
C SER A 116 -11.37 16.95 15.50
N PHE A 117 -11.27 15.74 14.97
CA PHE A 117 -10.41 15.43 13.81
C PHE A 117 -11.13 15.57 12.46
N LEU A 118 -12.45 15.75 12.47
CA LEU A 118 -13.26 15.81 11.26
C LEU A 118 -12.94 14.63 10.31
N GLY A 119 -12.70 13.44 10.87
CA GLY A 119 -12.36 12.20 10.14
C GLY A 119 -10.88 11.91 9.91
N SER A 120 -9.92 12.78 10.28
CA SER A 120 -8.49 12.49 10.06
C SER A 120 -7.90 11.41 10.97
N ASP A 121 -8.66 10.95 11.97
CA ASP A 121 -8.36 9.82 12.85
C ASP A 121 -8.95 8.48 12.36
N ARG A 122 -9.54 8.49 11.15
CA ARG A 122 -10.20 7.32 10.54
C ARG A 122 -9.35 6.75 9.41
N PHE A 123 -9.34 5.43 9.34
CA PHE A 123 -8.47 4.66 8.46
C PHE A 123 -9.24 3.65 7.62
N ASP A 124 -8.74 3.42 6.42
CA ASP A 124 -9.11 2.29 5.57
C ASP A 124 -7.89 1.38 5.39
N LEU A 125 -8.10 0.07 5.49
CA LEU A 125 -7.04 -0.93 5.33
C LEU A 125 -7.25 -1.69 4.03
N TYR A 126 -6.27 -1.64 3.14
CA TYR A 126 -6.29 -2.35 1.87
C TYR A 126 -5.23 -3.43 1.86
N ARG A 127 -5.60 -4.68 1.57
CA ARG A 127 -4.66 -5.78 1.33
C ARG A 127 -4.13 -5.71 -0.10
N ILE A 128 -2.82 -5.73 -0.23
CA ILE A 128 -2.11 -5.72 -1.52
C ILE A 128 -2.05 -7.16 -2.08
N PRO A 129 -2.27 -7.38 -3.39
CA PRO A 129 -2.12 -8.71 -3.99
C PRO A 129 -0.68 -9.20 -3.93
N GLY A 130 -0.48 -10.52 -4.01
CA GLY A 130 0.83 -11.15 -3.89
C GLY A 130 1.33 -11.25 -2.45
N LEU A 131 2.57 -11.74 -2.30
CA LEU A 131 3.20 -11.93 -1.00
C LEU A 131 4.63 -11.41 -1.03
N PHE A 132 5.00 -10.59 -0.06
CA PHE A 132 6.38 -10.20 0.17
C PHE A 132 6.99 -11.10 1.24
N LYS A 133 7.95 -11.94 0.85
CA LYS A 133 8.62 -12.91 1.76
C LYS A 133 7.61 -13.80 2.50
N GLY A 134 6.62 -14.31 1.76
CA GLY A 134 5.57 -15.19 2.30
C GLY A 134 4.52 -14.48 3.15
N ARG A 135 4.49 -13.14 3.17
CA ARG A 135 3.55 -12.35 3.98
C ARG A 135 2.76 -11.36 3.14
N ALA A 136 1.48 -11.20 3.50
CA ALA A 136 0.66 -10.15 2.91
C ALA A 136 1.12 -8.77 3.38
N LEU A 137 1.05 -7.78 2.50
CA LEU A 137 1.27 -6.38 2.80
C LEU A 137 -0.04 -5.59 2.64
N TYR A 138 -0.05 -4.38 3.20
CA TYR A 138 -1.24 -3.55 3.27
C TYR A 138 -0.91 -2.08 3.00
N PHE A 139 -1.89 -1.34 2.51
CA PHE A 139 -1.94 0.11 2.71
C PHE A 139 -2.87 0.43 3.87
N LEU A 140 -2.42 1.34 4.73
CA LEU A 140 -3.25 1.98 5.73
C LEU A 140 -3.52 3.41 5.28
N ALA A 141 -4.65 3.61 4.61
CA ALA A 141 -5.05 4.86 3.99
C ALA A 141 -5.83 5.76 4.95
N SER A 142 -5.77 7.07 4.73
CA SER A 142 -6.67 8.01 5.41
C SER A 142 -8.07 7.87 4.82
N HIS A 143 -9.06 7.67 5.68
CA HIS A 143 -10.47 7.64 5.24
C HIS A 143 -10.92 9.01 4.72
N LYS A 144 -10.41 10.09 5.33
CA LYS A 144 -10.73 11.48 4.94
C LYS A 144 -10.02 11.92 3.66
N TRP A 145 -8.78 11.48 3.46
CA TRP A 145 -7.96 11.82 2.30
C TRP A 145 -7.44 10.54 1.64
N PRO A 146 -8.26 9.86 0.81
CA PRO A 146 -7.96 8.51 0.31
C PRO A 146 -6.68 8.37 -0.53
N GLU A 147 -6.12 9.50 -0.97
CA GLU A 147 -4.84 9.58 -1.67
C GLU A 147 -3.62 9.56 -0.73
N TYR A 148 -3.83 9.58 0.58
CA TYR A 148 -2.77 9.53 1.59
C TYR A 148 -2.74 8.19 2.31
N VAL A 149 -1.53 7.68 2.55
CA VAL A 149 -1.27 6.47 3.31
C VAL A 149 -0.23 6.70 4.41
N LEU A 150 -0.21 5.81 5.39
CA LEU A 150 0.87 5.73 6.37
C LEU A 150 2.09 5.05 5.75
N ALA A 151 3.27 5.64 5.91
CA ALA A 151 4.57 5.09 5.57
C ALA A 151 5.47 5.05 6.81
N VAL A 152 6.40 4.10 6.89
CA VAL A 152 7.41 4.06 7.97
C VAL A 152 8.78 4.31 7.35
N ARG A 153 9.45 5.39 7.73
CA ARG A 153 10.68 5.87 7.06
C ARG A 153 11.71 6.34 8.06
N GLY A 154 12.96 6.45 7.60
CA GLY A 154 14.04 7.06 8.38
C GLY A 154 13.71 8.51 8.72
N THR A 155 14.09 8.96 9.92
CA THR A 155 14.02 10.37 10.30
C THR A 155 15.23 11.11 9.74
N LEU A 156 15.11 12.42 9.52
CA LEU A 156 16.22 13.26 9.06
C LEU A 156 17.20 13.60 10.21
N GLY A 157 17.43 12.66 11.15
CA GLY A 157 18.38 12.82 12.25
C GLY A 157 17.80 13.36 13.57
N THR A 158 16.51 13.20 13.83
CA THR A 158 15.92 13.62 15.12
C THR A 158 16.36 12.69 16.27
N ALA A 159 16.61 13.27 17.46
CA ALA A 159 17.18 12.56 18.61
C ALA A 159 16.32 11.42 19.22
N PHE A 160 15.02 11.31 18.89
CA PHE A 160 14.09 10.39 19.59
C PHE A 160 14.04 8.98 18.98
N SER A 161 14.11 8.86 17.65
CA SER A 161 14.22 7.58 16.97
C SER A 161 14.76 7.77 15.55
N PRO A 162 15.54 6.79 15.02
CA PRO A 162 15.97 6.79 13.63
C PRO A 162 14.82 6.60 12.63
N PHE A 163 13.61 6.27 13.08
CA PHE A 163 12.45 6.06 12.19
C PHE A 163 11.19 6.75 12.72
N GLY A 164 10.39 7.27 11.80
CA GLY A 164 9.09 7.87 12.06
C GLY A 164 8.01 7.23 11.20
N THR A 165 6.75 7.44 11.56
CA THR A 165 5.64 7.14 10.67
C THR A 165 5.08 8.41 10.09
N TYR A 166 4.86 8.43 8.77
CA TYR A 166 4.57 9.65 8.02
C TYR A 166 3.33 9.47 7.17
N THR A 167 2.61 10.56 7.00
CA THR A 167 1.57 10.75 6.01
C THR A 167 2.22 10.99 4.66
N VAL A 168 1.97 10.14 3.67
CA VAL A 168 2.49 10.32 2.31
C VAL A 168 1.36 10.29 1.29
N LYS A 169 1.43 11.20 0.31
CA LYS A 169 0.49 11.25 -0.81
C LYS A 169 0.95 10.27 -1.89
N LEU A 170 0.11 9.31 -2.26
CA LEU A 170 0.46 8.26 -3.23
C LEU A 170 0.81 8.84 -4.60
N LYS A 171 0.05 9.84 -5.05
CA LYS A 171 0.33 10.61 -6.26
C LYS A 171 1.19 11.83 -5.90
N ASP A 172 2.49 11.61 -5.76
CA ASP A 172 3.47 12.70 -5.67
C ASP A 172 3.92 13.13 -7.07
N GLN A 173 4.10 14.45 -7.28
CA GLN A 173 4.34 15.03 -8.61
C GLN A 173 5.76 14.81 -9.13
N SER A 174 6.75 14.64 -8.25
CA SER A 174 8.16 14.48 -8.63
C SER A 174 8.57 13.01 -8.75
N THR A 175 8.25 12.17 -7.76
CA THR A 175 8.64 10.76 -7.74
C THR A 175 7.61 9.88 -7.00
N PRO A 176 7.02 8.87 -7.66
CA PRO A 176 6.22 7.86 -6.99
C PRO A 176 7.02 7.16 -5.91
N TRP A 177 6.34 6.86 -4.81
CA TRP A 177 6.90 6.08 -3.72
C TRP A 177 7.26 4.68 -4.18
N LYS A 178 8.41 4.16 -3.75
CA LYS A 178 8.67 2.73 -3.95
C LYS A 178 7.67 1.93 -3.10
N PRO A 179 7.14 0.81 -3.59
CA PRO A 179 6.25 -0.05 -2.82
C PRO A 179 6.76 -0.38 -1.41
N GLU A 180 8.05 -0.66 -1.27
CA GLU A 180 8.70 -0.97 0.00
C GLU A 180 8.63 0.16 1.06
N ASP A 181 8.46 1.41 0.64
CA ASP A 181 8.38 2.58 1.52
C ASP A 181 6.96 2.84 2.03
N ILE A 182 5.94 2.38 1.31
CA ILE A 182 4.52 2.72 1.56
C ILE A 182 3.64 1.52 1.89
N MET A 183 4.12 0.30 1.61
CA MET A 183 3.45 -0.93 2.01
C MET A 183 3.84 -1.31 3.44
N LEU A 184 2.84 -1.75 4.18
CA LEU A 184 2.94 -2.04 5.60
C LEU A 184 2.73 -3.53 5.86
N ARG A 185 3.46 -4.03 6.85
CA ARG A 185 3.09 -5.26 7.54
C ARG A 185 2.08 -4.91 8.63
N VAL A 186 0.89 -5.48 8.54
CA VAL A 186 -0.14 -5.42 9.57
C VAL A 186 -0.44 -6.84 10.03
N CYS A 187 -0.32 -7.09 11.33
CA CYS A 187 -0.49 -8.43 11.89
C CYS A 187 -1.28 -8.40 13.20
N THR A 188 -1.99 -9.49 13.48
CA THR A 188 -2.77 -9.68 14.71
C THR A 188 -1.94 -10.35 15.80
N MET A 189 -2.19 -9.97 17.05
CA MET A 189 -1.64 -10.61 18.25
C MET A 189 -2.50 -11.80 18.73
N ALA A 190 -3.44 -12.31 17.92
CA ALA A 190 -4.28 -13.46 18.25
C ALA A 190 -3.48 -14.69 18.71
N GLY A 191 -2.33 -14.97 18.06
CA GLY A 191 -1.43 -16.06 18.46
C GLY A 191 -0.82 -15.93 19.87
N TYR A 192 -0.95 -14.75 20.48
CA TYR A 192 -0.52 -14.45 21.85
C TYR A 192 -1.72 -14.25 22.80
N GLY A 193 -2.90 -14.75 22.45
CA GLY A 193 -4.12 -14.61 23.25
C GLY A 193 -4.72 -13.20 23.26
N LYS A 194 -4.31 -12.33 22.33
CA LYS A 194 -4.72 -10.91 22.28
C LYS A 194 -5.32 -10.58 20.91
N PRO A 195 -6.48 -11.15 20.55
CA PRO A 195 -7.02 -11.09 19.18
C PRO A 195 -7.37 -9.68 18.69
N ASN A 196 -7.65 -8.76 19.62
CA ASN A 196 -8.01 -7.37 19.31
C ASN A 196 -6.80 -6.41 19.28
N GLU A 197 -5.59 -6.90 19.56
CA GLU A 197 -4.36 -6.11 19.43
C GLU A 197 -3.71 -6.38 18.07
N ILE A 198 -3.31 -5.32 17.37
CA ILE A 198 -2.55 -5.41 16.11
C ILE A 198 -1.21 -4.70 16.23
N ARG A 199 -0.28 -5.03 15.34
CA ARG A 199 0.96 -4.28 15.10
C ARG A 199 1.01 -3.80 13.67
N ILE A 200 1.56 -2.61 13.47
CA ILE A 200 1.75 -1.97 12.17
C ILE A 200 3.24 -1.67 12.04
N GLY A 201 3.86 -2.10 10.94
CA GLY A 201 5.27 -1.84 10.66
C GLY A 201 5.61 -1.81 9.17
N SER A 202 6.84 -1.45 8.84
CA SER A 202 7.30 -1.43 7.45
C SER A 202 7.32 -2.82 6.80
N ALA A 203 7.15 -2.88 5.48
CA ALA A 203 7.43 -4.10 4.70
C ALA A 203 8.88 -4.58 4.89
N GLY A 204 9.84 -3.63 4.85
CA GLY A 204 11.23 -3.79 5.26
C GLY A 204 12.03 -4.89 4.56
N ALA A 205 13.02 -4.52 3.75
CA ALA A 205 13.88 -5.49 3.06
C ALA A 205 14.75 -6.34 4.00
N VAL A 206 15.03 -5.89 5.24
CA VAL A 206 15.87 -6.63 6.20
C VAL A 206 15.14 -6.87 7.52
N LYS A 207 14.60 -5.82 8.13
CA LYS A 207 13.82 -5.89 9.37
C LYS A 207 12.56 -5.04 9.26
N THR A 208 11.49 -5.50 9.90
CA THR A 208 10.28 -4.69 10.09
C THR A 208 10.54 -3.61 11.13
N ILE A 209 10.27 -2.36 10.77
CA ILE A 209 10.27 -1.23 11.69
C ILE A 209 8.84 -1.07 12.21
N TRP A 210 8.63 -1.29 13.50
CA TRP A 210 7.32 -1.27 14.12
C TRP A 210 6.94 0.13 14.59
N SER A 211 5.75 0.57 14.21
CA SER A 211 5.16 1.81 14.70
C SER A 211 4.95 1.76 16.22
N TYR A 212 5.21 2.86 16.92
CA TYR A 212 4.91 3.01 18.34
C TYR A 212 4.74 4.46 18.74
N VAL A 213 4.07 4.69 19.87
CA VAL A 213 4.01 6.00 20.50
C VAL A 213 5.20 6.15 21.44
N HIS A 214 6.01 7.19 21.25
CA HIS A 214 7.15 7.46 22.11
C HIS A 214 6.67 8.09 23.42
N SER A 215 7.34 7.78 24.54
CA SER A 215 6.94 8.40 25.82
C SER A 215 7.35 9.88 25.83
N GLY A 216 6.43 10.78 26.20
CA GLY A 216 6.71 12.22 26.27
C GLY A 216 6.65 12.96 24.92
N ASP A 217 6.38 12.24 23.83
CA ASP A 217 6.10 12.82 22.52
C ASP A 217 4.86 12.15 21.94
N TRP A 218 3.90 12.94 21.49
CA TRP A 218 2.64 12.44 20.95
C TRP A 218 2.73 12.06 19.47
N ASP A 219 3.92 12.04 18.89
CA ASP A 219 4.17 11.49 17.57
C ASP A 219 4.29 9.96 17.55
N VAL A 220 4.02 9.38 16.38
CA VAL A 220 4.17 7.96 16.13
C VAL A 220 5.51 7.70 15.44
N TRP A 221 6.38 7.00 16.14
CA TRP A 221 7.75 6.67 15.77
C TRP A 221 7.86 5.23 15.28
N GLY A 222 9.04 4.84 14.79
CA GLY A 222 9.37 3.48 14.37
C GLY A 222 10.49 2.86 15.21
N SER A 223 10.40 1.58 15.54
CA SER A 223 11.45 0.83 16.26
C SER A 223 11.81 -0.47 15.53
N ILE A 224 13.11 -0.77 15.43
CA ILE A 224 13.61 -2.06 14.93
C ILE A 224 13.27 -3.19 15.92
N SER A 225 13.23 -2.88 17.21
CA SER A 225 12.91 -3.84 18.27
C SER A 225 11.41 -3.85 18.57
N SER A 226 10.97 -4.75 19.45
CA SER A 226 9.60 -4.74 19.94
C SER A 226 9.42 -3.57 20.94
N PRO A 227 8.59 -2.56 20.64
CA PRO A 227 8.34 -1.41 21.53
C PRO A 227 7.35 -1.74 22.68
N GLY A 228 7.09 -3.03 22.94
CA GLY A 228 6.10 -3.47 23.92
C GLY A 228 4.68 -3.04 23.56
N THR A 229 3.87 -2.69 24.56
CA THR A 229 2.48 -2.23 24.38
C THR A 229 2.37 -0.89 23.66
N GLY A 230 3.44 -0.07 23.66
CA GLY A 230 3.45 1.22 22.98
C GLY A 230 3.37 1.12 21.45
N GLY A 231 3.73 -0.03 20.86
CA GLY A 231 3.57 -0.30 19.42
C GLY A 231 2.47 -1.28 19.08
N LYS A 232 1.45 -1.35 19.94
CA LYS A 232 0.25 -2.13 19.69
C LYS A 232 -0.96 -1.22 19.65
N TRP A 233 -1.94 -1.61 18.84
CA TRP A 233 -3.12 -0.80 18.56
C TRP A 233 -4.39 -1.63 18.66
N HIS A 234 -5.48 -1.00 19.07
CA HIS A 234 -6.84 -1.50 18.96
C HIS A 234 -7.54 -0.79 17.81
N ALA A 235 -8.08 -1.57 16.86
CA ALA A 235 -8.96 -1.05 15.83
C ALA A 235 -10.40 -0.96 16.36
N ASP A 236 -11.07 0.14 16.08
CA ASP A 236 -12.46 0.38 16.51
C ASP A 236 -13.28 0.98 15.34
N PRO A 237 -14.18 0.20 14.69
CA PRO A 237 -14.48 -1.21 15.00
C PRO A 237 -13.30 -2.16 14.72
N PRO A 238 -13.29 -3.38 15.32
CA PRO A 238 -12.23 -4.36 15.09
C PRO A 238 -12.12 -4.78 13.62
N ILE A 239 -10.88 -5.01 13.16
CA ILE A 239 -10.62 -5.60 11.84
C ILE A 239 -11.18 -7.03 11.81
N PRO A 240 -11.86 -7.46 10.72
CA PRO A 240 -12.46 -8.79 10.66
C PRO A 240 -11.47 -9.92 10.92
N ALA A 241 -11.86 -10.89 11.74
CA ALA A 241 -11.02 -12.04 12.09
C ALA A 241 -10.60 -12.83 10.83
N GLY A 242 -9.40 -13.40 10.86
CA GLY A 242 -8.84 -14.19 9.74
C GLY A 242 -8.31 -13.36 8.56
N THR A 243 -8.51 -12.04 8.55
CA THR A 243 -7.99 -11.18 7.47
C THR A 243 -6.51 -10.80 7.65
N LEU A 244 -6.02 -10.82 8.89
CA LEU A 244 -4.63 -10.53 9.24
C LEU A 244 -3.88 -11.80 9.61
N SER A 245 -2.64 -11.93 9.14
CA SER A 245 -1.74 -12.98 9.60
C SER A 245 -1.28 -12.72 11.05
N PRO A 246 -0.94 -13.75 11.83
CA PRO A 246 -0.29 -13.59 13.12
C PRO A 246 1.02 -12.78 13.01
N CYS A 247 1.30 -12.00 14.06
CA CYS A 247 2.64 -11.50 14.32
C CYS A 247 3.54 -12.66 14.76
#